data_AF-A0A074YJW4-F1
#
_entry.id   AF-A0A074YJW4-F1
#
_cell.length_a   1.000
_cell.length_b   1.000
_cell.length_c   1.000
_cell.angle_alpha   90.00
_cell.angle_beta   90.00
_cell.angle_gamma   90.00
#
_symmetry.space_group_name_H-M   'P 1'
#
loop_
_entity.id
_entity.type
_entity.pdbx_description
1 polymer ?
#
loop_
_entity_poly.entity_id
_entity_poly.type
_entity_poly.pdbx_seq_one_letter_code
_entity_poly.pdbx_strand_id
1 'polypeptide(L)'
;MADRLDEDKVDRLKSSLWYSIGTIVDAIALDQDLNTTPQFIGSLTELVWNQILVSGADLEEFARHAGRDTVDTKDVLLLVRRNEQLKEVLESALKEIKK
;
A
#
# COMPACT_ATOMS: atom_id res chain seq x y z
N MET A 1 22.91 -18.24 2.79
CA MET A 1 23.51 -16.88 2.95
C MET A 1 22.73 -15.83 2.17
N ALA A 2 22.38 -16.06 0.89
CA ALA A 2 21.46 -15.17 0.15
C ALA A 2 20.06 -15.05 0.80
N ASP A 3 19.48 -16.19 1.20
CA ASP A 3 18.16 -16.27 1.85
C ASP A 3 18.03 -15.38 3.12
N ARG A 4 19.10 -15.31 3.92
CA ARG A 4 19.16 -14.48 5.13
C ARG A 4 19.21 -12.97 4.81
N LEU A 5 19.79 -12.59 3.67
CA LEU A 5 19.83 -11.19 3.23
C LEU A 5 18.44 -10.71 2.77
N ASP A 6 17.64 -11.61 2.20
CA ASP A 6 16.27 -11.32 1.80
C ASP A 6 15.35 -11.21 3.02
N GLU A 7 15.51 -12.08 4.03
CA GLU A 7 14.84 -11.96 5.33
C GLU A 7 15.17 -10.64 6.04
N ASP A 8 16.46 -10.28 6.16
CA ASP A 8 16.90 -9.02 6.77
C ASP A 8 16.30 -7.79 6.07
N LYS A 9 16.12 -7.86 4.75
CA LYS A 9 15.51 -6.80 3.95
C LYS A 9 14.00 -6.71 4.21
N VAL A 10 13.31 -7.85 4.26
CA VAL A 10 11.88 -7.91 4.58
C VAL A 10 11.60 -7.32 5.95
N ASP A 11 12.40 -7.68 6.96
CA ASP A 11 12.24 -7.18 8.33
C ASP A 11 12.43 -5.66 8.41
N ARG A 12 13.40 -5.11 7.67
CA ARG A 12 13.62 -3.66 7.60
C ARG A 12 12.44 -2.94 6.94
N LEU A 13 11.93 -3.48 5.82
CA LEU A 13 10.78 -2.90 5.12
C LEU A 13 9.51 -2.95 5.99
N LYS A 14 9.25 -4.08 6.65
CA LYS A 14 8.13 -4.23 7.59
C LYS A 14 8.26 -3.29 8.79
N SER A 15 9.46 -3.10 9.33
CA SER A 15 9.71 -2.15 10.43
C SER A 15 9.38 -0.71 10.02
N SER A 16 9.79 -0.30 8.81
CA SER A 16 9.44 1.02 8.26
C SER A 16 7.93 1.17 8.02
N LEU A 17 7.26 0.10 7.57
CA LEU A 17 5.82 0.07 7.37
C LEU A 17 5.08 0.20 8.70
N TRP A 18 5.49 -0.55 9.72
CA TRP A 18 4.95 -0.50 11.07
C TRP A 18 5.01 0.90 11.66
N TYR A 19 6.16 1.58 11.54
CA TYR A 19 6.32 2.98 11.99
C TYR A 19 5.35 3.94 11.27
N SER A 20 5.24 3.80 9.95
CA SER A 20 4.35 4.65 9.14
C SER A 20 2.87 4.43 9.50
N ILE A 21 2.47 3.17 9.67
CA ILE A 21 1.11 2.80 10.08
C ILE A 21 0.82 3.29 11.49
N GLY A 22 1.74 3.10 12.44
CA GLY A 22 1.60 3.63 13.80
C GLY A 22 1.34 5.14 13.79
N THR A 23 2.14 5.89 13.02
CA THR A 23 1.97 7.34 12.88
C THR A 23 0.59 7.73 12.32
N ILE A 24 0.12 7.04 11.28
CA ILE A 24 -1.21 7.30 10.69
C ILE A 24 -2.32 6.96 11.69
N VAL A 25 -2.22 5.83 12.36
CA VAL A 25 -3.23 5.36 13.32
C VAL A 25 -3.27 6.27 14.54
N ASP A 26 -2.14 6.71 15.07
CA ASP A 26 -2.07 7.64 16.19
C ASP A 26 -2.72 8.99 15.85
N ALA A 27 -2.51 9.50 14.62
CA ALA A 27 -3.15 10.73 14.16
C ALA A 27 -4.68 10.59 14.09
N ILE A 28 -5.19 9.48 13.57
CA ILE A 28 -6.63 9.20 13.51
C ILE A 28 -7.22 8.98 14.90
N ALA A 29 -6.52 8.23 15.76
CA ALA A 29 -6.96 7.93 17.11
C ALA A 29 -7.07 9.21 17.95
N LEU A 30 -6.12 10.14 17.80
CA LEU A 30 -6.17 11.44 18.45
C LEU A 30 -7.37 12.28 17.97
N ASP A 31 -7.64 12.30 16.66
CA ASP A 31 -8.78 13.04 16.09
C ASP A 31 -10.13 12.47 16.55
N GLN A 32 -10.21 11.16 16.76
CA GLN A 32 -11.44 10.45 17.14
C GLN A 32 -11.59 10.23 18.66
N ASP A 33 -10.65 10.71 19.48
CA ASP A 33 -10.59 10.46 20.94
C ASP A 33 -10.62 8.96 21.28
N LEU A 34 -9.85 8.17 20.53
CA LEU A 34 -9.71 6.73 20.68
C LEU A 34 -8.30 6.34 21.14
N ASN A 35 -8.18 5.13 21.69
CA ASN A 35 -6.90 4.51 22.01
C ASN A 35 -6.66 3.30 21.11
N THR A 36 -5.40 3.08 20.75
CA THR A 36 -4.98 1.95 19.91
C THR A 36 -4.08 1.00 20.67
N THR A 37 -4.23 -0.30 20.45
CA THR A 37 -3.34 -1.31 21.02
C THR A 37 -2.15 -1.60 20.10
N PRO A 38 -0.98 -1.97 20.63
CA PRO A 38 0.16 -2.40 19.81
C PRO A 38 -0.17 -3.60 18.90
N GLN A 39 -1.07 -4.49 19.35
CA GLN A 39 -1.52 -5.64 18.58
C GLN A 39 -2.33 -5.21 17.36
N PHE A 40 -3.19 -4.20 17.48
CA PHE A 40 -3.93 -3.66 16.33
C PHE A 40 -2.98 -3.10 15.27
N ILE A 41 -1.98 -2.31 15.67
CA ILE A 41 -0.97 -1.75 14.76
C ILE A 41 -0.18 -2.88 14.09
N GLY A 42 0.21 -3.90 14.85
CA GLY A 42 0.90 -5.09 14.33
C GLY A 42 0.06 -5.85 13.30
N SER A 43 -1.20 -6.15 13.61
CA SER A 43 -2.11 -6.83 12.68
C SER A 43 -2.39 -6.00 11.43
N LEU A 44 -2.57 -4.69 11.56
CA LEU A 44 -2.75 -3.79 10.42
C LEU A 44 -1.49 -3.73 9.54
N THR A 45 -0.31 -3.80 10.15
CA THR A 45 0.96 -3.86 9.41
C THR A 45 1.03 -5.11 8.53
N GLU A 46 0.69 -6.28 9.06
CA GLU A 46 0.66 -7.52 8.27
C GLU A 46 -0.43 -7.49 7.19
N LEU A 47 -1.59 -6.91 7.48
CA LEU A 47 -2.66 -6.72 6.49
C LEU A 47 -2.16 -5.87 5.31
N VAL A 48 -1.59 -4.70 5.60
CA VAL A 48 -1.09 -3.76 4.58
C VAL A 48 0.09 -4.36 3.82
N TRP A 49 0.99 -5.06 4.51
CA TRP A 49 2.09 -5.78 3.86
C TRP A 49 1.58 -6.77 2.80
N ASN A 50 0.62 -7.62 3.17
CA ASN A 50 0.01 -8.56 2.24
C ASN A 50 -0.71 -7.84 1.07
N GLN A 51 -1.38 -6.73 1.36
CA GLN A 51 -2.03 -5.93 0.32
C GLN A 51 -1.01 -5.34 -0.67
N ILE A 52 0.16 -4.89 -0.20
CA ILE A 52 1.23 -4.39 -1.06
C ILE A 52 1.74 -5.50 -1.99
N LEU A 53 1.96 -6.72 -1.48
CA LEU A 53 2.40 -7.86 -2.28
C LEU A 53 1.40 -8.19 -3.39
N VAL A 54 0.11 -8.30 -3.04
CA VAL A 54 -0.97 -8.56 -4.01
C VAL A 54 -1.05 -7.44 -5.04
N SER A 55 -1.04 -6.18 -4.59
CA SER A 55 -1.14 -5.02 -5.49
C SER A 55 0.06 -4.94 -6.43
N GLY A 56 1.27 -5.25 -5.96
CA GLY A 56 2.47 -5.28 -6.79
C GLY A 56 2.38 -6.31 -7.92
N ALA A 57 1.94 -7.53 -7.60
CA ALA A 57 1.73 -8.59 -8.59
C ALA A 57 0.65 -8.22 -9.61
N ASP A 58 -0.47 -7.66 -9.15
CA ASP A 58 -1.55 -7.19 -10.03
C ASP A 58 -1.07 -6.08 -10.98
N LEU A 59 -0.29 -5.10 -10.50
CA LEU A 59 0.25 -4.03 -11.34
C LEU A 59 1.17 -4.55 -12.45
N GLU A 60 2.02 -5.52 -12.12
CA GLU A 60 2.89 -6.17 -13.11
C GLU A 60 2.07 -6.93 -14.16
N GLU A 61 1.04 -7.66 -13.74
CA GLU A 61 0.13 -8.37 -14.65
C GLU A 61 -0.61 -7.40 -15.58
N PHE A 62 -1.11 -6.29 -15.06
CA PHE A 62 -1.85 -5.30 -15.84
C PHE A 62 -0.97 -4.62 -16.90
N ALA A 63 0.26 -4.27 -16.53
CA ALA A 63 1.23 -3.73 -17.47
C ALA A 63 1.53 -4.74 -18.59
N ARG A 64 1.82 -6.00 -18.21
CA ARG A 64 2.15 -7.07 -19.16
C ARG A 64 0.98 -7.42 -20.07
N HIS A 65 -0.25 -7.45 -19.55
CA HIS A 65 -1.46 -7.67 -20.34
C HIS A 65 -1.65 -6.60 -21.43
N ALA A 66 -1.18 -5.37 -21.17
CA ALA A 66 -1.18 -4.29 -22.14
C ALA A 66 0.09 -4.25 -23.03
N GLY A 67 0.93 -5.29 -23.00
CA GLY A 67 2.18 -5.37 -23.77
C GLY A 67 3.27 -4.41 -23.30
N ARG A 68 3.26 -4.00 -22.02
CA ARG A 68 4.23 -3.08 -21.44
C ARG A 68 5.03 -3.76 -20.32
N ASP A 69 6.29 -3.39 -20.19
CA ASP A 69 7.16 -3.79 -19.07
C ASP A 69 7.31 -2.67 -18.03
N THR A 70 6.55 -1.58 -18.18
CA THR A 70 6.56 -0.43 -17.27
C THR A 70 5.13 -0.11 -16.84
N VAL A 71 4.92 -0.09 -15.53
CA VAL A 71 3.65 0.26 -14.88
C VAL A 71 3.33 1.74 -15.11
N ASP A 72 2.08 2.03 -15.47
CA ASP A 72 1.53 3.37 -15.67
C ASP A 72 0.29 3.58 -14.78
N THR A 73 -0.13 4.84 -14.66
CA THR A 73 -1.33 5.32 -13.96
C THR A 73 -2.60 4.55 -14.31
N LYS A 74 -2.73 4.03 -15.53
CA LYS A 74 -3.86 3.18 -15.95
C LYS A 74 -3.91 1.85 -15.17
N ASP A 75 -2.76 1.27 -14.84
CA ASP A 75 -2.67 0.02 -14.07
C ASP A 75 -3.10 0.26 -12.62
N VAL A 76 -2.70 1.40 -12.05
CA VAL A 76 -3.11 1.84 -10.70
C VAL A 76 -4.62 2.06 -10.63
N LEU A 77 -5.21 2.72 -11.64
CA LEU A 77 -6.67 2.89 -11.71
C LEU A 77 -7.41 1.56 -11.89
N LEU A 78 -6.77 0.56 -12.51
CA LEU A 78 -7.36 -0.77 -12.69
C LEU A 78 -7.39 -1.60 -11.39
N LEU A 79 -6.48 -1.35 -10.43
CA LEU A 79 -6.51 -1.96 -9.10
C LEU A 79 -7.81 -1.63 -8.36
N VAL A 80 -8.29 -0.39 -8.48
CA VAL A 80 -9.45 0.12 -7.73
C VAL A 80 -10.77 -0.01 -8.48
N ARG A 81 -10.80 -0.71 -9.62
CA ARG A 81 -11.97 -0.86 -10.52
C ARG A 81 -13.25 -1.41 -9.88
N ARG A 82 -13.16 -1.97 -8.67
CA ARG A 82 -14.29 -2.54 -7.93
C ARG A 82 -14.93 -1.55 -6.95
N ASN A 83 -14.33 -0.37 -6.78
CA ASN A 83 -14.82 0.66 -5.87
C ASN A 83 -14.76 2.02 -6.60
N GLU A 84 -15.92 2.44 -7.15
CA GLU A 84 -16.01 3.68 -7.92
C GLU A 84 -15.62 4.92 -7.10
N GLN A 85 -16.00 4.98 -5.81
CA GLN A 85 -15.63 6.11 -4.95
C GLN A 85 -14.10 6.19 -4.76
N LEU A 86 -13.45 5.05 -4.53
CA LEU A 86 -11.99 5.01 -4.41
C LEU A 86 -11.32 5.38 -5.74
N LYS A 87 -11.89 4.96 -6.87
CA LYS A 87 -11.40 5.34 -8.20
C LYS A 87 -11.47 6.85 -8.43
N GLU A 88 -12.58 7.49 -8.08
CA GLU A 88 -12.74 8.95 -8.18
C GLU A 88 -11.71 9.71 -7.33
N VAL A 89 -11.44 9.22 -6.12
CA VAL A 89 -10.38 9.77 -5.24
C VAL A 89 -9.02 9.69 -5.91
N LEU A 90 -8.65 8.53 -6.47
CA LEU A 90 -7.37 8.36 -7.15
C LEU A 90 -7.26 9.16 -8.46
N GLU A 91 -8.35 9.29 -9.21
CA GLU A 91 -8.39 10.14 -10.41
C GLU A 91 -8.20 11.61 -10.06
N SER A 92 -8.73 12.06 -8.92
CA SER A 92 -8.53 13.41 -8.41
C SER A 92 -7.08 13.66 -8.01
N ALA A 93 -6.48 12.73 -7.25
CA ALA A 93 -5.05 12.79 -6.91
C ALA A 93 -4.15 12.78 -8.16
N LEU A 94 -4.51 12.00 -9.18
CA LEU A 94 -3.78 11.97 -10.46
C LEU A 94 -3.80 13.32 -11.18
N LYS A 95 -4.92 14.05 -11.13
CA LYS A 95 -5.02 15.41 -11.70
C LYS A 95 -4.10 16.38 -10.97
N GLU A 96 -3.99 16.27 -9.65
CA GLU A 96 -3.11 17.12 -8.83
C GLU A 96 -1.63 16.88 -9.11
N ILE A 97 -1.21 15.62 -9.27
CA ILE A 97 0.18 15.25 -9.59
C ILE A 97 0.61 15.76 -10.98
N LYS A 98 -0.33 15.84 -11.93
CA LYS A 98 -0.07 16.31 -13.30
C LYS A 98 -0.06 17.82 -13.45
N LYS A 99 -0.40 18.56 -12.39
CA LYS A 99 -0.42 20.02 -12.37
C LYS A 99 0.99 20.57 -12.14
#